data_AF-A7S4L6-F1
#
_entry.id   AF-A7S4L6-F1
#
_cell.length_a   1.000
_cell.length_b   1.000
_cell.length_c   1.000
_cell.angle_alpha   90.00
_cell.angle_beta   90.00
_cell.angle_gamma   90.00
#
_symmetry.space_group_name_H-M   'P 1'
#
loop_
_entity.id
_entity.type
_entity.pdbx_description
1 polymer ?
#
loop_
_entity_poly.entity_id
_entity_poly.type
_entity_poly.pdbx_seq_one_letter_code
_entity_poly.pdbx_strand_id
1 'polypeptide(L)'
;VPDSAITARRVFSSQYGTAKARLNVGGLHSSWCSLRPYENEWLQIDLGTLKTVNKVATQGIIHHYHAYVTRFTLGYSRNGAYWMDYHQNNTTKTFDGNVNGKDVKEHLLVPTLAARLVRFNLLKYVGHLCMRVDLYGLYLCVSMFAAALDCPYALGLEDGRVPDSALSASSFIAPYDATRARLNGASSWTALDNDKNQWLQVDWSDVATVTGLATQGGSNGAQWVLKYQLSYSDRGEGWVEYRDAGFITPKTFDGNVNGKDVKEHLLVPTLAARLVRFNLLEYVGHLCMRVDLYGLYLCVSMFAAALDCPYALGLEDGRVPDSALSASSFIAPYDATRARLNGASSWTALDNDKNQWLQVDWSDVATVTGLATQGGSNGAQWVLKYQLSYSDRGE
;
A
#
# COMPACT_ATOMS: atom_id res chain seq x y z
N VAL A 1 -4.25 5.04 -16.99
CA VAL A 1 -3.61 4.40 -18.18
C VAL A 1 -4.11 5.09 -19.44
N PRO A 2 -3.25 5.73 -20.25
CA PRO A 2 -3.64 6.34 -21.53
C PRO A 2 -3.89 5.28 -22.62
N ASP A 3 -4.61 5.63 -23.68
CA ASP A 3 -4.97 4.67 -24.76
C ASP A 3 -3.75 4.07 -25.47
N SER A 4 -2.68 4.86 -25.64
CA SER A 4 -1.41 4.42 -26.22
C SER A 4 -0.70 3.32 -25.40
N ALA A 5 -1.08 3.17 -24.14
CA ALA A 5 -0.49 2.17 -23.24
C ALA A 5 -1.23 0.83 -23.26
N ILE A 6 -2.30 0.69 -24.05
CA ILE A 6 -3.04 -0.57 -24.22
C ILE A 6 -2.72 -1.12 -25.61
N THR A 7 -2.08 -2.28 -25.66
CA THR A 7 -1.69 -2.96 -26.90
C THR A 7 -2.23 -4.38 -26.92
N ALA A 8 -2.33 -4.99 -28.09
CA ALA A 8 -2.76 -6.36 -28.25
C ALA A 8 -1.98 -7.02 -29.37
N ARG A 9 -1.97 -8.35 -29.38
CA ARG A 9 -1.31 -9.10 -30.45
C ARG A 9 -1.90 -8.77 -31.83
N ARG A 10 -3.24 -8.73 -31.90
CA ARG A 10 -4.00 -8.41 -33.10
C ARG A 10 -5.27 -7.66 -32.72
N VAL A 11 -5.83 -6.92 -33.67
CA VAL A 11 -7.03 -6.10 -33.48
C VAL A 11 -7.96 -6.34 -34.67
N PHE A 12 -9.25 -6.57 -34.41
CA PHE A 12 -10.25 -6.84 -35.45
C PHE A 12 -10.44 -5.69 -36.42
N SER A 13 -10.69 -4.50 -35.89
CA SER A 13 -10.78 -3.26 -36.67
C SER A 13 -10.58 -2.07 -35.74
N SER A 14 -10.48 -0.86 -36.29
CA SER A 14 -10.41 0.38 -35.50
C SER A 14 -11.59 0.55 -34.54
N GLN A 15 -12.77 0.01 -34.87
CA GLN A 15 -13.96 0.06 -34.01
C GLN A 15 -13.81 -0.81 -32.76
N TYR A 16 -13.08 -1.93 -32.84
CA TYR A 16 -12.79 -2.84 -31.72
C TYR A 16 -11.33 -2.73 -31.27
N GLY A 17 -10.79 -1.50 -31.33
CA GLY A 17 -9.41 -1.19 -30.95
C GLY A 17 -9.11 -1.41 -29.47
N THR A 18 -7.82 -1.46 -29.13
CA THR A 18 -7.33 -1.69 -27.76
C THR A 18 -7.79 -0.62 -26.77
N ALA A 19 -7.97 0.63 -27.21
CA ALA A 19 -8.55 1.71 -26.41
C ALA A 19 -9.96 1.41 -25.88
N LYS A 20 -10.69 0.48 -26.52
CA LYS A 20 -12.02 0.03 -26.10
C LYS A 20 -11.97 -1.09 -25.06
N ALA A 21 -10.80 -1.58 -24.68
CA ALA A 21 -10.65 -2.64 -23.69
C ALA A 21 -10.87 -2.17 -22.23
N ARG A 22 -11.55 -1.04 -22.00
CA ARG A 22 -11.76 -0.49 -20.66
C ARG A 22 -13.07 -1.01 -20.08
N LEU A 23 -13.06 -1.32 -18.79
CA LEU A 23 -14.25 -1.80 -18.08
C LEU A 23 -15.40 -0.79 -18.13
N ASN A 24 -16.64 -1.29 -18.13
CA ASN A 24 -17.88 -0.49 -18.05
C ASN A 24 -18.08 0.57 -19.13
N VAL A 25 -17.32 0.52 -20.23
CA VAL A 25 -17.62 1.34 -21.41
C VAL A 25 -18.89 0.79 -22.07
N GLY A 26 -19.94 1.61 -22.17
CA GLY A 26 -21.18 1.28 -22.88
C GLY A 26 -21.09 1.51 -24.38
N GLY A 27 -21.97 0.88 -25.16
CA GLY A 27 -22.15 1.14 -26.61
C GLY A 27 -21.89 -0.05 -27.54
N LEU A 28 -22.12 0.16 -28.84
CA LEU A 28 -22.07 -0.87 -29.91
C LEU A 28 -20.68 -1.50 -30.13
N HIS A 29 -19.61 -0.75 -29.85
CA HIS A 29 -18.20 -1.15 -30.08
C HIS A 29 -17.34 -0.85 -28.84
N SER A 30 -17.80 -1.32 -27.69
CA SER A 30 -17.22 -0.97 -26.40
C SER A 30 -16.24 -1.99 -25.84
N SER A 31 -15.66 -2.85 -26.68
CA SER A 31 -14.64 -3.82 -26.27
C SER A 31 -13.53 -3.90 -27.30
N TRP A 32 -12.32 -4.21 -26.85
CA TRP A 32 -11.32 -4.73 -27.77
C TRP A 32 -11.72 -6.14 -28.20
N CYS A 33 -11.46 -6.48 -29.46
CA CYS A 33 -11.59 -7.82 -30.00
C CYS A 33 -10.37 -8.15 -30.86
N SER A 34 -9.85 -9.38 -30.74
CA SER A 34 -8.76 -9.84 -31.59
C SER A 34 -9.20 -9.95 -33.06
N LEU A 35 -8.25 -9.89 -34.01
CA LEU A 35 -8.54 -10.09 -35.43
C LEU A 35 -9.09 -11.48 -35.73
N ARG A 36 -8.54 -12.49 -35.05
CA ARG A 36 -8.96 -13.88 -35.18
C ARG A 36 -8.73 -14.60 -33.86
N PRO A 37 -9.56 -15.59 -33.51
CA PRO A 37 -9.48 -16.24 -32.22
C PRO A 37 -8.45 -17.38 -32.21
N TYR A 38 -7.20 -17.07 -32.50
CA TYR A 38 -6.11 -18.03 -32.51
C TYR A 38 -5.58 -18.32 -31.10
N GLU A 39 -4.84 -19.42 -30.97
CA GLU A 39 -4.04 -19.68 -29.78
C GLU A 39 -2.98 -18.58 -29.59
N ASN A 40 -2.72 -18.22 -28.33
CA ASN A 40 -1.71 -17.23 -27.92
C ASN A 40 -2.04 -15.75 -28.25
N GLU A 41 -3.32 -15.42 -28.40
CA GLU A 41 -3.77 -14.03 -28.42
C GLU A 41 -3.63 -13.39 -27.02
N TRP A 42 -3.19 -12.14 -27.00
CA TRP A 42 -2.99 -11.40 -25.75
C TRP A 42 -3.43 -9.95 -25.85
N LEU A 43 -3.87 -9.42 -24.72
CA LEU A 43 -4.10 -7.99 -24.46
C LEU A 43 -3.12 -7.55 -23.38
N GLN A 44 -2.40 -6.45 -23.60
CA GLN A 44 -1.35 -5.93 -22.74
C GLN A 44 -1.67 -4.51 -22.29
N ILE A 45 -1.37 -4.24 -21.03
CA ILE A 45 -1.41 -2.89 -20.45
C ILE A 45 -0.01 -2.53 -19.95
N ASP A 46 0.52 -1.38 -20.41
CA ASP A 46 1.67 -0.70 -19.83
C ASP A 46 1.18 0.30 -18.78
N LEU A 47 1.58 0.09 -17.53
CA LEU A 47 1.26 0.96 -16.40
C LEU A 47 2.16 2.22 -16.37
N GLY A 48 3.11 2.33 -17.31
CA GLY A 48 4.06 3.43 -17.50
C GLY A 48 5.22 3.35 -16.51
N THR A 49 4.92 3.11 -15.24
CA THR A 49 5.89 2.87 -14.17
C THR A 49 5.63 1.54 -13.50
N LEU A 50 6.60 1.06 -12.71
CA LEU A 50 6.44 -0.15 -11.93
C LEU A 50 5.38 0.09 -10.83
N LYS A 51 4.39 -0.80 -10.74
CA LYS A 51 3.27 -0.74 -9.78
C LYS A 51 3.03 -2.11 -9.16
N THR A 52 2.34 -2.14 -8.03
CA THR A 52 1.71 -3.36 -7.54
C THR A 52 0.34 -3.52 -8.19
N VAL A 53 -0.06 -4.76 -8.49
CA VAL A 53 -1.39 -5.12 -8.97
C VAL A 53 -1.90 -6.27 -8.09
N ASN A 54 -3.03 -6.06 -7.43
CA ASN A 54 -3.60 -7.00 -6.47
C ASN A 54 -4.97 -7.54 -6.87
N LYS A 55 -5.61 -6.96 -7.90
CA LYS A 55 -6.87 -7.46 -8.46
C LYS A 55 -6.94 -7.15 -9.95
N VAL A 56 -7.55 -8.05 -10.70
CA VAL A 56 -7.94 -7.83 -12.10
C VAL A 56 -9.45 -7.99 -12.25
N ALA A 57 -10.04 -7.18 -13.12
CA ALA A 57 -11.44 -7.31 -13.51
C ALA A 57 -11.52 -7.52 -15.02
N THR A 58 -12.43 -8.38 -15.46
CA THR A 58 -12.67 -8.66 -16.88
C THR A 58 -14.16 -8.55 -17.20
N GLN A 59 -14.48 -8.17 -18.43
CA GLN A 59 -15.85 -8.06 -18.94
C GLN A 59 -15.81 -8.33 -20.45
N GLY A 60 -16.88 -8.89 -21.01
CA GLY A 60 -16.98 -9.11 -22.47
C GLY A 60 -17.59 -7.93 -23.21
N ILE A 61 -18.17 -8.18 -24.39
CA ILE A 61 -18.98 -7.21 -25.14
C ILE A 61 -20.47 -7.55 -25.07
N ILE A 62 -21.31 -6.53 -24.91
CA ILE A 62 -22.77 -6.62 -24.96
C ILE A 62 -23.22 -6.11 -26.33
N HIS A 63 -23.17 -6.97 -27.34
CA HIS A 63 -23.74 -6.69 -28.66
C HIS A 63 -24.31 -7.97 -29.28
N HIS A 64 -24.93 -7.89 -30.47
CA HIS A 64 -25.73 -8.93 -31.16
C HIS A 64 -25.19 -10.36 -31.18
N TYR A 65 -23.91 -10.61 -30.85
CA TYR A 65 -23.29 -11.93 -30.83
C TYR A 65 -22.68 -12.35 -29.48
N HIS A 66 -22.83 -11.55 -28.41
CA HIS A 66 -22.31 -11.81 -27.05
C HIS A 66 -20.93 -12.50 -27.02
N ALA A 67 -19.84 -11.73 -27.11
CA ALA A 67 -18.49 -12.28 -27.13
C ALA A 67 -17.72 -11.99 -25.83
N TYR A 68 -17.06 -13.00 -25.28
CA TYR A 68 -16.31 -12.88 -24.02
C TYR A 68 -15.31 -14.02 -23.82
N VAL A 69 -14.25 -13.73 -23.08
CA VAL A 69 -13.22 -14.70 -22.70
C VAL A 69 -13.66 -15.47 -21.46
N THR A 70 -13.57 -16.80 -21.50
CA THR A 70 -13.96 -17.71 -20.40
C THR A 70 -12.77 -18.32 -19.66
N ARG A 71 -11.56 -18.31 -20.24
CA ARG A 71 -10.31 -18.67 -19.54
C ARG A 71 -9.13 -17.86 -20.04
N PHE A 72 -8.25 -17.46 -19.12
CA PHE A 72 -7.01 -16.74 -19.43
C PHE A 72 -5.92 -17.03 -18.38
N THR A 73 -4.67 -16.73 -18.71
CA THR A 73 -3.56 -16.62 -17.74
C THR A 73 -3.04 -15.18 -17.73
N LEU A 74 -2.28 -14.82 -16.70
CA LEU A 74 -1.60 -13.53 -16.63
C LEU A 74 -0.10 -13.72 -16.86
N GLY A 75 0.47 -12.92 -17.74
CA GLY A 75 1.91 -12.70 -17.83
C GLY A 75 2.27 -11.29 -17.37
N TYR A 76 3.46 -11.08 -16.83
CA TYR A 76 3.88 -9.76 -16.37
C TYR A 76 5.36 -9.50 -16.64
N SER A 77 5.70 -8.22 -16.76
CA SER A 77 7.07 -7.76 -16.97
C SER A 77 7.34 -6.47 -16.22
N ARG A 78 8.59 -6.30 -15.80
CA ARG A 78 9.08 -5.08 -15.14
C ARG A 78 9.71 -4.09 -16.12
N ASN A 79 10.28 -4.60 -17.20
CA ASN A 79 11.10 -3.84 -18.13
C ASN A 79 10.73 -4.04 -19.61
N GLY A 80 9.76 -4.91 -19.91
CA GLY A 80 9.33 -5.25 -21.26
C GLY A 80 10.19 -6.31 -21.96
N ALA A 81 11.41 -6.55 -21.49
CA ALA A 81 12.34 -7.52 -22.06
C ALA A 81 12.11 -8.95 -21.54
N TYR A 82 11.94 -9.08 -20.22
CA TYR A 82 11.73 -10.39 -19.57
C TYR A 82 10.29 -10.53 -19.11
N TRP A 83 9.67 -11.66 -19.46
CA TRP A 83 8.29 -11.98 -19.14
C TRP A 83 8.24 -13.16 -18.19
N MET A 84 7.38 -13.06 -17.18
CA MET A 84 7.09 -14.10 -16.21
C MET A 84 5.62 -14.44 -16.27
N ASP A 85 5.29 -15.71 -16.09
CA ASP A 85 3.92 -16.14 -15.89
C ASP A 85 3.50 -15.92 -14.44
N TYR A 86 2.24 -15.57 -14.24
CA TYR A 86 1.68 -15.50 -12.90
C TYR A 86 1.46 -16.92 -12.36
N HIS A 87 2.15 -17.23 -11.27
CA HIS A 87 2.03 -18.51 -10.59
C HIS A 87 1.24 -18.38 -9.28
N GLN A 88 0.44 -19.41 -8.99
CA GLN A 88 -0.17 -19.64 -7.68
C GLN A 88 0.13 -21.08 -7.28
N ASN A 89 0.62 -21.29 -6.05
CA ASN A 89 1.06 -22.61 -5.57
C ASN A 89 2.06 -23.30 -6.53
N ASN A 90 3.07 -22.55 -6.99
CA ASN A 90 4.11 -23.00 -7.95
C ASN A 90 3.59 -23.46 -9.33
N THR A 91 2.33 -23.21 -9.69
CA THR A 91 1.77 -23.56 -10.99
C THR A 91 1.24 -22.32 -11.70
N THR A 92 1.34 -22.26 -13.03
CA THR A 92 0.80 -21.12 -13.80
C THR A 92 -0.70 -21.04 -13.56
N LYS A 93 -1.16 -19.93 -12.97
CA LYS A 93 -2.56 -19.78 -12.59
C LYS A 93 -3.42 -19.55 -13.83
N THR A 94 -4.36 -20.45 -14.05
CA THR A 94 -5.47 -20.26 -14.98
C THR A 94 -6.64 -19.61 -14.25
N PHE A 95 -7.17 -18.52 -14.81
CA PHE A 95 -8.30 -17.78 -14.29
C PHE A 95 -9.58 -18.12 -15.05
N ASP A 96 -10.68 -18.30 -14.32
CA ASP A 96 -12.01 -18.41 -14.90
C ASP A 96 -12.50 -17.02 -15.30
N GLY A 97 -12.72 -16.82 -16.59
CA GLY A 97 -13.20 -15.56 -17.15
C GLY A 97 -14.69 -15.33 -16.96
N ASN A 98 -15.27 -14.57 -17.88
CA ASN A 98 -16.66 -14.16 -17.83
C ASN A 98 -17.60 -15.31 -18.21
N VAL A 99 -18.81 -15.28 -17.66
CA VAL A 99 -19.92 -16.19 -18.04
C VAL A 99 -20.89 -15.55 -19.01
N ASN A 100 -20.81 -14.23 -19.21
CA ASN A 100 -21.56 -13.45 -20.18
C ASN A 100 -20.80 -12.17 -20.56
N GLY A 101 -21.30 -11.42 -21.55
CA GLY A 101 -20.67 -10.19 -22.02
C GLY A 101 -20.85 -8.96 -21.13
N LYS A 102 -21.70 -9.02 -20.10
CA LYS A 102 -22.15 -7.87 -19.30
C LYS A 102 -21.52 -7.81 -17.92
N ASP A 103 -21.47 -8.92 -17.20
CA ASP A 103 -21.09 -8.90 -15.79
C ASP A 103 -19.58 -8.84 -15.65
N VAL A 104 -19.13 -8.04 -14.69
CA VAL A 104 -17.71 -7.92 -14.34
C VAL A 104 -17.31 -9.17 -13.54
N LYS A 105 -16.23 -9.82 -13.98
CA LYS A 105 -15.60 -10.93 -13.27
C LYS A 105 -14.31 -10.42 -12.64
N GLU A 106 -14.19 -10.53 -11.33
CA GLU A 106 -13.02 -10.09 -10.59
C GLU A 106 -12.22 -11.27 -10.05
N HIS A 107 -10.89 -11.08 -9.96
CA HIS A 107 -9.99 -12.02 -9.30
C HIS A 107 -8.96 -11.25 -8.48
N LEU A 108 -8.85 -11.61 -7.20
CA LEU A 108 -7.73 -11.20 -6.36
C LEU A 108 -6.47 -11.97 -6.76
N LEU A 109 -5.34 -11.27 -6.75
CA LEU A 109 -4.03 -11.83 -7.03
C LEU A 109 -3.30 -12.09 -5.71
N VAL A 110 -3.17 -13.36 -5.36
CA VAL A 110 -2.41 -13.86 -4.20
C VAL A 110 -1.40 -14.90 -4.70
N PRO A 111 -0.11 -14.54 -4.81
CA PRO A 111 0.52 -13.28 -4.39
C PRO A 111 0.22 -12.09 -5.33
N THR A 112 0.46 -10.86 -4.87
CA THR A 112 0.31 -9.64 -5.69
C THR A 112 1.41 -9.53 -6.75
N LEU A 113 1.09 -8.96 -7.91
CA LEU A 113 2.05 -8.72 -8.98
C LEU A 113 2.80 -7.41 -8.77
N ALA A 114 4.12 -7.41 -8.98
CA ALA A 114 4.93 -6.18 -9.08
C ALA A 114 5.43 -6.04 -10.52
N ALA A 115 4.74 -5.20 -11.29
CA ALA A 115 4.85 -5.15 -12.75
C ALA A 115 4.69 -3.73 -13.29
N ARG A 116 5.33 -3.47 -14.44
CA ARG A 116 5.03 -2.31 -15.29
C ARG A 116 4.09 -2.75 -16.40
N LEU A 117 4.29 -3.93 -16.98
CA LEU A 117 3.47 -4.47 -18.05
C LEU A 117 2.72 -5.70 -17.56
N VAL A 118 1.42 -5.78 -17.86
CA VAL A 118 0.56 -6.93 -17.56
C VAL A 118 -0.08 -7.41 -18.86
N ARG A 119 -0.02 -8.72 -19.13
CA ARG A 119 -0.63 -9.40 -20.27
C ARG A 119 -1.72 -10.34 -19.81
N PHE A 120 -2.90 -10.23 -20.41
CA PHE A 120 -3.95 -11.24 -20.39
C PHE A 120 -3.74 -12.17 -21.57
N ASN A 121 -3.25 -13.38 -21.32
CA ASN A 121 -3.07 -14.41 -22.34
C ASN A 121 -4.36 -15.22 -22.44
N LEU A 122 -5.05 -15.11 -23.57
CA LEU A 122 -6.42 -15.61 -23.70
C LEU A 122 -6.41 -17.06 -24.15
N LEU A 123 -7.19 -17.91 -23.48
CA LEU A 123 -7.20 -19.35 -23.71
C LEU A 123 -8.53 -19.87 -24.29
N LYS A 124 -9.66 -19.44 -23.72
CA LYS A 124 -11.00 -19.89 -24.15
C LYS A 124 -11.98 -18.73 -24.20
N TYR A 125 -13.00 -18.84 -25.05
CA TYR A 125 -13.99 -17.79 -25.28
C TYR A 125 -15.34 -18.35 -25.73
N VAL A 126 -16.36 -17.49 -25.68
CA VAL A 126 -17.66 -17.67 -26.32
C VAL A 126 -17.83 -16.57 -27.36
N GLY A 127 -18.34 -16.93 -28.54
CA GLY A 127 -18.54 -16.01 -29.66
C GLY A 127 -17.24 -15.58 -30.33
N HIS A 128 -16.46 -14.72 -29.66
CA HIS A 128 -15.16 -14.23 -30.12
C HIS A 128 -14.24 -13.87 -28.94
N LEU A 129 -12.94 -13.78 -29.18
CA LEU A 129 -12.00 -13.16 -28.24
C LEU A 129 -12.24 -11.65 -28.18
N CYS A 130 -13.10 -11.24 -27.25
CA CYS A 130 -13.36 -9.85 -26.90
C CYS A 130 -13.20 -9.67 -25.40
N MET A 131 -12.49 -8.62 -24.99
CA MET A 131 -12.20 -8.38 -23.59
C MET A 131 -12.14 -6.87 -23.28
N ARG A 132 -12.83 -6.50 -22.21
CA ARG A 132 -12.62 -5.29 -21.42
C ARG A 132 -11.98 -5.70 -20.11
N VAL A 133 -11.07 -4.87 -19.59
CA VAL A 133 -10.31 -5.14 -18.38
C VAL A 133 -10.17 -3.90 -17.53
N ASP A 134 -9.91 -4.14 -16.24
CA ASP A 134 -9.34 -3.15 -15.34
C ASP A 134 -8.29 -3.81 -14.43
N LEU A 135 -7.33 -3.02 -13.98
CA LEU A 135 -6.24 -3.45 -13.10
C LEU A 135 -6.27 -2.58 -11.84
N TYR A 136 -6.30 -3.20 -10.67
CA TYR A 136 -6.31 -2.52 -9.39
C TYR A 136 -5.00 -2.79 -8.65
N GLY A 137 -4.48 -1.76 -8.01
CA GLY A 137 -3.26 -1.82 -7.23
C GLY A 137 -2.72 -0.43 -6.90
N LEU A 138 -1.46 -0.37 -6.45
CA LEU A 138 -0.84 0.87 -5.96
C LEU A 138 0.41 1.22 -6.76
N TYR A 139 0.75 2.50 -6.82
CA TYR A 139 2.05 2.92 -7.31
C TYR A 139 3.13 2.39 -6.37
N LEU A 140 4.25 1.87 -6.88
CA LEU A 140 5.33 1.42 -6.00
C LEU A 140 5.93 2.57 -5.18
N CYS A 141 5.93 3.80 -5.72
CA CYS A 141 6.31 4.97 -4.94
C CYS A 141 5.31 5.30 -3.84
N VAL A 142 4.03 4.90 -3.94
CA VAL A 142 3.00 5.09 -2.89
C VAL A 142 3.02 3.95 -1.89
N SER A 143 3.40 2.72 -2.28
CA SER A 143 3.74 1.68 -1.29
C SER A 143 5.04 2.02 -0.54
N MET A 144 5.96 2.73 -1.19
CA MET A 144 7.16 3.28 -0.53
C MET A 144 6.85 4.58 0.23
N PHE A 145 5.93 5.44 -0.20
CA PHE A 145 5.48 6.62 0.54
C PHE A 145 4.64 6.22 1.76
N ALA A 146 3.83 5.17 1.68
CA ALA A 146 3.19 4.56 2.86
C ALA A 146 4.21 3.99 3.86
N ALA A 147 5.43 3.69 3.40
CA ALA A 147 6.58 3.33 4.24
C ALA A 147 7.52 4.52 4.53
N ALA A 148 7.30 5.70 3.94
CA ALA A 148 8.19 6.88 3.98
C ALA A 148 7.49 8.20 4.37
N LEU A 149 6.19 8.19 4.67
CA LEU A 149 5.66 9.06 5.71
C LEU A 149 6.44 8.69 6.96
N ASP A 150 6.95 9.67 7.69
CA ASP A 150 7.82 9.56 8.89
C ASP A 150 7.19 8.79 10.08
N CYS A 151 6.19 7.95 9.81
CA CYS A 151 5.59 6.95 10.68
C CYS A 151 5.43 5.67 9.85
N PRO A 152 6.34 4.69 9.95
CA PRO A 152 6.00 3.36 9.48
C PRO A 152 4.75 2.92 10.26
N TYR A 153 3.64 2.67 9.57
CA TYR A 153 2.41 2.20 10.23
C TYR A 153 2.70 0.83 10.84
N ALA A 154 3.10 0.80 12.11
CA ALA A 154 3.20 -0.42 12.88
C ALA A 154 1.83 -1.10 12.83
N LEU A 155 1.82 -2.38 12.49
CA LEU A 155 0.61 -3.19 12.56
C LEU A 155 0.17 -3.38 14.02
N GLY A 156 1.08 -3.10 14.97
CA GLY A 156 0.74 -2.82 16.36
C GLY A 156 1.24 -3.88 17.33
N LEU A 157 2.38 -4.52 17.04
CA LEU A 157 2.98 -5.42 18.03
C LEU A 157 3.59 -4.62 19.19
N GLU A 158 4.30 -3.52 18.92
CA GLU A 158 4.90 -2.69 19.97
C GLU A 158 3.83 -2.03 20.87
N ASP A 159 2.81 -1.42 20.27
CA ASP A 159 1.81 -0.61 20.97
C ASP A 159 0.60 -1.40 21.52
N GLY A 160 0.55 -2.72 21.28
CA GLY A 160 -0.48 -3.59 21.81
C GLY A 160 -1.78 -3.67 21.01
N ARG A 161 -1.91 -2.99 19.86
CA ARG A 161 -3.09 -3.12 18.98
C ARG A 161 -3.25 -4.56 18.46
N VAL A 162 -2.15 -5.27 18.24
CA VAL A 162 -2.16 -6.72 18.02
C VAL A 162 -2.29 -7.40 19.38
N PRO A 163 -3.37 -8.15 19.68
CA PRO A 163 -3.58 -8.77 20.99
C PRO A 163 -2.61 -9.93 21.23
N ASP A 164 -2.34 -10.29 22.49
CA ASP A 164 -1.44 -11.41 22.84
C ASP A 164 -1.89 -12.75 22.22
N SER A 165 -3.21 -12.94 22.04
CA SER A 165 -3.78 -14.12 21.39
C SER A 165 -3.39 -14.27 19.91
N ALA A 166 -2.91 -13.19 19.28
CA ALA A 166 -2.39 -13.21 17.91
C ALA A 166 -0.95 -13.72 17.83
N LEU A 167 -0.25 -13.87 18.96
CA LEU A 167 1.14 -14.27 19.01
C LEU A 167 1.26 -15.74 19.42
N SER A 168 2.03 -16.50 18.63
CA SER A 168 2.33 -17.90 18.93
C SER A 168 3.75 -18.24 18.51
N ALA A 169 4.31 -19.30 19.07
CA ALA A 169 5.65 -19.76 18.71
C ALA A 169 5.71 -21.28 18.71
N SER A 170 6.70 -21.79 17.99
CA SER A 170 7.08 -23.22 17.96
C SER A 170 7.30 -23.82 19.35
N SER A 171 8.03 -23.11 20.21
CA SER A 171 8.36 -23.52 21.58
C SER A 171 8.75 -22.29 22.41
N PHE A 172 8.86 -22.44 23.73
CA PHE A 172 9.43 -21.39 24.58
C PHE A 172 9.96 -21.93 25.90
N ILE A 173 10.92 -21.21 26.49
CA ILE A 173 11.32 -21.40 27.89
C ILE A 173 10.42 -20.51 28.76
N ALA A 174 9.66 -21.08 29.70
CA ALA A 174 8.86 -20.27 30.61
C ALA A 174 9.76 -19.33 31.45
N PRO A 175 9.43 -18.03 31.59
CA PRO A 175 8.18 -17.36 31.20
C PRO A 175 8.25 -16.57 29.86
N TYR A 176 9.22 -16.86 29.00
CA TYR A 176 9.56 -16.12 27.76
C TYR A 176 8.76 -16.60 26.54
N ASP A 177 7.43 -16.66 26.66
CA ASP A 177 6.54 -17.09 25.58
C ASP A 177 6.41 -16.05 24.44
N ALA A 178 5.62 -16.39 23.41
CA ALA A 178 5.45 -15.55 22.22
C ALA A 178 4.91 -14.15 22.52
N THR A 179 4.14 -13.98 23.60
CA THR A 179 3.56 -12.68 23.99
C THR A 179 4.63 -11.67 24.41
N ARG A 180 5.83 -12.16 24.76
CA ARG A 180 6.99 -11.35 25.10
C ARG A 180 7.76 -10.84 23.90
N ALA A 181 7.40 -11.24 22.68
CA ALA A 181 8.14 -10.91 21.46
C ALA A 181 7.86 -9.50 20.91
N ARG A 182 7.26 -8.58 21.67
CA ARG A 182 6.92 -7.24 21.18
C ARG A 182 8.18 -6.36 21.12
N LEU A 183 8.37 -5.62 20.03
CA LEU A 183 9.46 -4.64 19.88
C LEU A 183 9.49 -3.68 21.07
N ASN A 184 10.68 -3.32 21.55
CA ASN A 184 10.90 -2.46 22.72
C ASN A 184 10.23 -2.94 24.04
N GLY A 185 9.66 -4.15 24.05
CA GLY A 185 9.08 -4.75 25.24
C GLY A 185 10.11 -5.01 26.33
N ALA A 186 9.64 -5.04 27.58
CA ALA A 186 10.46 -5.31 28.77
C ALA A 186 11.03 -6.74 28.83
N SER A 187 10.55 -7.63 27.97
CA SER A 187 11.01 -9.02 27.84
C SER A 187 11.07 -9.40 26.36
N SER A 188 11.37 -10.66 26.07
CA SER A 188 11.57 -11.17 24.71
C SER A 188 11.08 -12.61 24.64
N TRP A 189 10.60 -13.06 23.48
CA TRP A 189 10.37 -14.50 23.29
C TRP A 189 11.71 -15.21 23.19
N THR A 190 11.81 -16.38 23.82
CA THR A 190 12.98 -17.25 23.77
C THR A 190 12.54 -18.68 23.53
N ALA A 191 12.99 -19.26 22.41
CA ALA A 191 12.67 -20.65 22.06
C ALA A 191 13.17 -21.62 23.14
N LEU A 192 12.53 -22.80 23.25
CA LEU A 192 13.00 -23.87 24.15
C LEU A 192 14.30 -24.49 23.65
N ASP A 193 14.34 -24.78 22.35
CA ASP A 193 15.47 -25.37 21.66
C ASP A 193 16.12 -24.37 20.72
N ASN A 194 17.39 -24.60 20.37
CA ASN A 194 18.17 -23.75 19.46
C ASN A 194 18.34 -24.33 18.05
N ASP A 195 17.35 -25.08 17.57
CA ASP A 195 17.40 -25.69 16.24
C ASP A 195 16.78 -24.80 15.14
N LYS A 196 16.85 -25.27 13.89
CA LYS A 196 16.31 -24.52 12.71
C LYS A 196 14.80 -24.69 12.52
N ASN A 197 14.12 -25.40 13.40
CA ASN A 197 12.68 -25.61 13.33
C ASN A 197 11.90 -24.57 14.16
N GLN A 198 12.62 -23.65 14.80
CA GLN A 198 12.01 -22.62 15.64
C GLN A 198 11.42 -21.50 14.79
N TRP A 199 10.18 -21.14 15.11
CA TRP A 199 9.47 -20.03 14.53
C TRP A 199 8.71 -19.23 15.59
N LEU A 200 8.59 -17.93 15.32
CA LEU A 200 7.66 -16.99 15.97
C LEU A 200 6.62 -16.57 14.93
N GLN A 201 5.35 -16.56 15.31
CA GLN A 201 4.22 -16.28 14.42
C GLN A 201 3.36 -15.15 14.96
N VAL A 202 2.87 -14.33 14.04
CA VAL A 202 1.86 -13.32 14.26
C VAL A 202 0.65 -13.63 13.37
N ASP A 203 -0.56 -13.62 13.94
CA ASP A 203 -1.85 -13.77 13.23
C ASP A 203 -2.80 -12.61 13.61
N TRP A 204 -2.88 -11.59 12.76
CA TRP A 204 -3.75 -10.42 12.99
C TRP A 204 -5.19 -10.62 12.48
N SER A 205 -5.62 -11.88 12.30
CA SER A 205 -7.00 -12.32 11.97
C SER A 205 -7.56 -11.92 10.59
N ASP A 206 -7.10 -10.79 10.03
CA ASP A 206 -7.45 -10.30 8.70
C ASP A 206 -6.23 -10.23 7.78
N VAL A 207 -6.41 -10.06 6.47
CA VAL A 207 -5.25 -9.92 5.56
C VAL A 207 -4.74 -8.48 5.63
N ALA A 208 -3.43 -8.30 5.81
CA ALA A 208 -2.74 -7.02 5.75
C ALA A 208 -1.67 -7.04 4.66
N THR A 209 -1.35 -5.85 4.14
CA THR A 209 -0.18 -5.60 3.31
C THR A 209 0.98 -5.25 4.22
N VAL A 210 1.96 -6.13 4.37
CA VAL A 210 3.19 -5.91 5.13
C VAL A 210 4.26 -5.33 4.21
N THR A 211 4.77 -4.16 4.56
CA THR A 211 5.76 -3.39 3.79
C THR A 211 7.16 -3.47 4.36
N GLY A 212 7.28 -3.78 5.65
CA GLY A 212 8.56 -3.85 6.34
C GLY A 212 8.44 -4.60 7.66
N LEU A 213 9.57 -4.76 8.32
CA LEU A 213 9.68 -5.37 9.64
C LEU A 213 10.80 -4.73 10.43
N ALA A 214 10.69 -4.85 11.75
CA ALA A 214 11.71 -4.51 12.72
C ALA A 214 11.97 -5.72 13.62
N THR A 215 13.23 -6.02 13.89
CA THR A 215 13.65 -7.06 14.84
C THR A 215 14.61 -6.50 15.87
N GLN A 216 14.56 -7.04 17.08
CA GLN A 216 15.43 -6.70 18.20
C GLN A 216 15.76 -8.00 18.95
N GLY A 217 16.90 -8.08 19.61
CA GLY A 217 17.23 -9.27 20.41
C GLY A 217 16.60 -9.26 21.79
N GLY A 218 17.13 -10.10 22.69
CA GLY A 218 16.67 -10.23 24.06
C GLY A 218 16.84 -8.96 24.89
N SER A 219 15.88 -8.71 25.78
CA SER A 219 15.82 -7.49 26.62
C SER A 219 17.08 -7.26 27.47
N ASN A 220 17.78 -8.32 27.88
CA ASN A 220 19.04 -8.26 28.63
C ASN A 220 20.28 -7.94 27.76
N GLY A 221 20.13 -7.90 26.43
CA GLY A 221 21.20 -7.59 25.49
C GLY A 221 22.15 -8.75 25.15
N ALA A 222 22.00 -9.92 25.76
CA ALA A 222 22.97 -11.03 25.67
C ALA A 222 22.66 -12.07 24.58
N GLN A 223 21.43 -12.06 24.04
CA GLN A 223 20.93 -13.07 23.11
C GLN A 223 20.22 -12.40 21.94
N TRP A 224 20.41 -12.89 20.71
CA TRP A 224 19.72 -12.37 19.53
C TRP A 224 19.82 -13.33 18.33
N VAL A 225 18.92 -13.13 17.36
CA VAL A 225 18.92 -13.86 16.08
C VAL A 225 19.80 -13.12 15.06
N LEU A 226 20.73 -13.85 14.44
CA LEU A 226 21.63 -13.37 13.38
C LEU A 226 21.01 -13.49 11.99
N LYS A 227 20.27 -14.57 11.73
CA LYS A 227 19.62 -14.79 10.43
C LYS A 227 18.28 -15.49 10.59
N TYR A 228 17.33 -15.09 9.76
CA TYR A 228 16.01 -15.71 9.67
C TYR A 228 15.45 -15.63 8.25
N GLN A 229 14.40 -16.39 7.99
CA GLN A 229 13.59 -16.33 6.78
C GLN A 229 12.14 -16.08 7.16
N LEU A 230 11.36 -15.50 6.25
CA LEU A 230 9.92 -15.32 6.46
C LEU A 230 9.12 -16.38 5.70
N SER A 231 8.07 -16.87 6.33
CA SER A 231 6.98 -17.56 5.66
C SER A 231 5.65 -16.92 6.02
N TYR A 232 4.67 -17.01 5.14
CA TYR A 232 3.39 -16.34 5.31
C TYR A 232 2.23 -17.18 4.78
N SER A 233 1.02 -16.92 5.29
CA SER A 233 -0.22 -17.61 4.92
C SER A 233 -1.42 -16.68 5.08
N ASP A 234 -2.51 -16.96 4.36
CA ASP A 234 -3.83 -16.33 4.50
C ASP A 234 -4.77 -17.13 5.40
N ARG A 235 -4.50 -18.43 5.64
CA ARG A 235 -5.41 -19.39 6.29
C ARG A 235 -4.78 -20.21 7.41
N GLY A 236 -3.48 -20.07 7.63
CA GLY A 236 -2.70 -20.88 8.59
C GLY A 236 -2.21 -22.22 8.04
N GLU A 237 -2.59 -22.54 6.79
CA GLU A 237 -2.14 -23.67 6.00
C GLU A 237 -1.47 -23.19 4.70
N GLY A 238 -0.75 -24.09 4.00
CA GLY A 238 -0.16 -23.77 2.69
C GLY A 238 0.88 -22.63 2.73
N TRP A 239 1.75 -22.64 3.75
CA TRP A 239 2.76 -21.60 3.98
C TRP A 239 3.64 -21.35 2.74
N VAL A 240 3.81 -20.08 2.40
CA VAL A 240 4.65 -19.62 1.30
C VAL A 240 5.91 -18.97 1.88
N GLU A 241 7.08 -19.33 1.37
CA GLU A 241 8.34 -18.69 1.73
C GLU A 241 8.49 -17.34 1.02
N TYR A 242 8.94 -16.33 1.75
CA TYR A 242 9.23 -15.03 1.16
C TYR A 242 10.49 -15.08 0.29
N ARG A 243 10.42 -14.44 -0.88
CA ARG A 243 11.50 -14.38 -1.87
C ARG A 243 11.60 -12.96 -2.40
N ASP A 244 12.82 -12.50 -2.60
CA ASP A 244 13.03 -11.27 -3.37
C ASP A 244 12.60 -11.49 -4.81
N ALA A 245 12.15 -10.41 -5.44
CA ALA A 245 11.58 -10.52 -6.76
C ALA A 245 12.57 -11.03 -7.80
N GLY A 246 12.20 -12.09 -8.51
CA GLY A 246 13.03 -12.74 -9.52
C GLY A 246 13.97 -13.82 -8.95
N PHE A 247 13.96 -14.04 -7.63
CA PHE A 247 14.72 -15.10 -6.99
C PHE A 247 13.84 -16.32 -6.71
N ILE A 248 14.37 -17.51 -6.97
CA ILE A 248 13.71 -18.80 -6.70
C ILE A 248 13.97 -19.29 -5.27
N THR A 249 15.05 -18.84 -4.64
CA THR A 249 15.44 -19.21 -3.27
C THR A 249 14.78 -18.29 -2.25
N PRO A 250 14.36 -18.81 -1.08
CA PRO A 250 13.90 -17.98 0.05
C PRO A 250 14.92 -16.90 0.41
N LYS A 251 14.43 -15.69 0.70
CA LYS A 251 15.30 -14.61 1.16
C LYS A 251 15.70 -14.86 2.61
N THR A 252 17.00 -14.95 2.83
CA THR A 252 17.60 -14.89 4.16
C THR A 252 17.83 -13.43 4.55
N PHE A 253 17.28 -13.02 5.68
CA PHE A 253 17.47 -11.70 6.26
C PHE A 253 18.62 -11.73 7.26
N ASP A 254 19.49 -10.72 7.19
CA ASP A 254 20.46 -10.44 8.25
C ASP A 254 19.74 -9.78 9.43
N GLY A 255 19.64 -10.50 10.53
CA GLY A 255 19.02 -10.04 11.77
C GLY A 255 19.89 -9.08 12.56
N ASN A 256 19.86 -9.24 13.87
CA ASN A 256 20.47 -8.28 14.79
C ASN A 256 21.97 -8.54 14.96
N VAL A 257 22.71 -7.47 15.25
CA VAL A 257 24.15 -7.53 15.59
C VAL A 257 24.40 -7.45 17.10
N ASN A 258 23.37 -7.11 17.88
CA ASN A 258 23.35 -7.10 19.34
C ASN A 258 21.90 -7.24 19.85
N GLY A 259 21.71 -7.40 21.16
CA GLY A 259 20.38 -7.60 21.74
C GLY A 259 19.51 -6.34 21.91
N LYS A 260 20.05 -5.14 21.70
CA LYS A 260 19.39 -3.86 22.05
C LYS A 260 18.94 -3.04 20.85
N ASP A 261 19.72 -3.00 19.79
CA ASP A 261 19.43 -2.14 18.65
C ASP A 261 18.35 -2.77 17.76
N VAL A 262 17.47 -1.92 17.25
CA VAL A 262 16.44 -2.31 16.29
C VAL A 262 17.08 -2.46 14.91
N LYS A 263 16.79 -3.58 14.25
CA LYS A 263 17.18 -3.86 12.87
C LYS A 263 15.93 -3.88 12.00
N GLU A 264 15.90 -3.02 11.00
CA GLU A 264 14.77 -2.91 10.09
C GLU A 264 15.08 -3.48 8.70
N HIS A 265 14.06 -4.01 8.05
CA HIS A 265 14.11 -4.42 6.64
C HIS A 265 12.84 -4.01 5.91
N LEU A 266 13.03 -3.49 4.70
CA LEU A 266 11.95 -3.30 3.74
C LEU A 266 11.69 -4.59 2.97
N LEU A 267 10.42 -4.88 2.73
CA LEU A 267 9.97 -6.03 1.95
C LEU A 267 9.70 -5.61 0.50
N VAL A 268 10.48 -6.19 -0.42
CA VAL A 268 10.40 -5.94 -1.86
C VAL A 268 10.41 -7.29 -2.61
N PRO A 269 9.24 -7.87 -2.91
CA PRO A 269 7.90 -7.28 -2.85
C PRO A 269 7.29 -7.23 -1.43
N THR A 270 6.28 -6.38 -1.24
CA THR A 270 5.46 -6.38 -0.03
C THR A 270 4.68 -7.70 0.11
N LEU A 271 4.37 -8.12 1.34
CA LEU A 271 3.57 -9.32 1.59
C LEU A 271 2.09 -8.97 1.69
N ALA A 272 1.20 -9.80 1.13
CA ALA A 272 -0.22 -9.78 1.47
C ALA A 272 -0.51 -11.06 2.28
N ALA A 273 -0.68 -10.93 3.58
CA ALA A 273 -0.78 -12.07 4.49
C ALA A 273 -1.70 -11.78 5.67
N ARG A 274 -2.27 -12.83 6.26
CA ARG A 274 -2.91 -12.78 7.57
C ARG A 274 -1.95 -13.26 8.66
N LEU A 275 -1.13 -14.26 8.33
CA LEU A 275 -0.15 -14.85 9.23
C LEU A 275 1.26 -14.67 8.66
N VAL A 276 2.21 -14.29 9.51
CA VAL A 276 3.64 -14.24 9.18
C VAL A 276 4.43 -14.99 10.25
N ARG A 277 5.39 -15.80 9.79
CA ARG A 277 6.36 -16.53 10.61
C ARG A 277 7.77 -16.03 10.36
N PHE A 278 8.48 -15.76 11.44
CA PHE A 278 9.93 -15.62 11.46
C PHE A 278 10.55 -17.00 11.73
N ASN A 279 11.14 -17.61 10.71
CA ASN A 279 11.79 -18.92 10.79
C ASN A 279 13.28 -18.72 11.06
N LEU A 280 13.75 -19.11 12.23
CA LEU A 280 15.07 -18.71 12.71
C LEU A 280 16.16 -19.68 12.27
N LEU A 281 17.33 -19.14 11.92
CA LEU A 281 18.42 -19.92 11.31
C LEU A 281 19.74 -19.87 12.09
N GLU A 282 20.18 -18.69 12.49
CA GLU A 282 21.46 -18.46 13.17
C GLU A 282 21.26 -17.46 14.33
N TYR A 283 22.03 -17.58 15.41
CA TYR A 283 21.85 -16.81 16.64
C TYR A 283 23.14 -16.64 17.44
N VAL A 284 23.11 -15.72 18.41
CA VAL A 284 24.11 -15.58 19.47
C VAL A 284 23.44 -15.86 20.81
N GLY A 285 24.07 -16.73 21.62
CA GLY A 285 23.58 -17.11 22.95
C GLY A 285 22.36 -18.04 22.90
N HIS A 286 21.20 -17.51 22.49
CA HIS A 286 19.95 -18.26 22.34
C HIS A 286 19.08 -17.67 21.23
N LEU A 287 18.21 -18.48 20.64
CA LEU A 287 17.14 -18.01 19.77
C LEU A 287 16.15 -17.18 20.58
N CYS A 288 16.31 -15.88 20.48
CA CYS A 288 15.59 -14.89 21.26
C CYS A 288 15.35 -13.63 20.42
N MET A 289 14.11 -13.16 20.35
CA MET A 289 13.77 -11.99 19.55
C MET A 289 12.54 -11.23 20.05
N ARG A 290 12.51 -9.96 19.70
CA ARG A 290 11.38 -9.04 19.71
C ARG A 290 11.16 -8.50 18.30
N VAL A 291 9.92 -8.22 17.92
CA VAL A 291 9.54 -7.86 16.56
C VAL A 291 8.40 -6.84 16.51
N ASP A 292 8.38 -6.07 15.43
CA ASP A 292 7.19 -5.42 14.90
C ASP A 292 7.14 -5.58 13.37
N LEU A 293 5.95 -5.45 12.81
CA LEU A 293 5.67 -5.53 11.39
C LEU A 293 5.02 -4.23 10.96
N TYR A 294 5.45 -3.70 9.83
CA TYR A 294 4.94 -2.45 9.29
C TYR A 294 4.06 -2.73 8.08
N GLY A 295 2.95 -2.01 7.95
CA GLY A 295 2.00 -2.26 6.90
C GLY A 295 0.64 -1.60 7.09
N LEU A 296 -0.32 -2.02 6.27
CA LEU A 296 -1.69 -1.53 6.30
C LEU A 296 -2.65 -2.71 6.13
N TYR A 297 -3.75 -2.76 6.88
CA TYR A 297 -4.80 -3.77 6.67
C TYR A 297 -5.39 -3.63 5.26
N LEU A 298 -5.64 -4.74 4.56
CA LEU A 298 -6.27 -4.74 3.23
C LEU A 298 -7.76 -4.42 3.34
N CYS A 299 -8.10 -3.23 3.81
CA CYS A 299 -9.45 -2.74 3.70
C CYS A 299 -9.59 -1.90 2.42
N VAL A 300 -10.46 -2.36 1.52
CA VAL A 300 -10.94 -1.60 0.35
C VAL A 300 -11.83 -0.41 0.78
N SER A 301 -11.90 -0.08 2.09
CA SER A 301 -12.51 1.17 2.59
C SER A 301 -11.48 2.24 3.00
N MET A 302 -10.18 2.04 2.77
CA MET A 302 -9.12 3.00 3.16
C MET A 302 -9.01 4.26 2.29
N PHE A 303 -10.11 4.71 1.68
CA PHE A 303 -10.23 6.14 1.39
C PHE A 303 -10.48 6.96 2.67
N ALA A 304 -10.81 6.31 3.80
CA ALA A 304 -11.13 6.98 5.06
C ALA A 304 -10.07 6.87 6.18
N ALA A 305 -9.16 5.88 6.16
CA ALA A 305 -8.20 5.66 7.26
C ALA A 305 -6.80 6.25 7.01
N ALA A 306 -6.46 6.58 5.75
CA ALA A 306 -5.25 7.35 5.45
C ALA A 306 -5.39 8.86 5.80
N LEU A 307 -6.53 9.25 6.39
CA LEU A 307 -6.88 10.62 6.79
C LEU A 307 -6.60 10.92 8.28
N ASP A 308 -6.07 9.96 9.07
CA ASP A 308 -5.86 10.16 10.51
C ASP A 308 -4.45 10.64 10.91
N CYS A 309 -3.58 10.96 9.94
CA CYS A 309 -2.40 11.79 10.18
C CYS A 309 -2.58 13.12 9.46
N PRO A 310 -3.04 14.20 10.13
CA PRO A 310 -3.08 15.52 9.51
C PRO A 310 -1.64 15.94 9.18
N TYR A 311 -1.32 15.98 7.89
CA TYR A 311 -0.04 16.53 7.42
C TYR A 311 -0.14 18.05 7.39
N ALA A 312 0.61 18.73 8.26
CA ALA A 312 0.65 20.19 8.26
C ALA A 312 1.18 20.70 6.91
N LEU A 313 0.40 21.55 6.23
CA LEU A 313 0.76 22.17 4.94
C LEU A 313 1.83 23.27 5.06
N GLY A 314 2.47 23.41 6.23
CA GLY A 314 3.66 24.23 6.38
C GLY A 314 3.47 25.64 6.94
N LEU A 315 2.27 25.97 7.44
CA LEU A 315 2.03 27.29 8.03
C LEU A 315 2.72 27.46 9.39
N GLU A 316 2.72 26.43 10.22
CA GLU A 316 3.40 26.43 11.53
C GLU A 316 4.93 26.51 11.40
N ASP A 317 5.52 25.66 10.57
CA ASP A 317 6.97 25.43 10.52
C ASP A 317 7.72 26.30 9.49
N GLY A 318 7.03 27.23 8.84
CA GLY A 318 7.66 28.18 7.91
C GLY A 318 7.87 27.66 6.49
N ARG A 319 7.42 26.44 6.15
CA ARG A 319 7.46 25.94 4.77
C ARG A 319 6.57 26.74 3.81
N VAL A 320 5.46 27.29 4.32
CA VAL A 320 4.72 28.36 3.64
C VAL A 320 5.48 29.67 3.90
N PRO A 321 6.02 30.36 2.88
CA PRO A 321 6.80 31.59 3.07
C PRO A 321 5.93 32.76 3.54
N ASP A 322 6.52 33.76 4.21
CA ASP A 322 5.76 34.95 4.67
C ASP A 322 5.08 35.71 3.52
N SER A 323 5.67 35.66 2.31
CA SER A 323 5.09 36.26 1.10
C SER A 323 3.77 35.63 0.65
N ALA A 324 3.45 34.43 1.15
CA ALA A 324 2.20 33.73 0.88
C ALA A 324 1.07 34.15 1.83
N LEU A 325 1.34 34.98 2.83
CA LEU A 325 0.39 35.36 3.87
C LEU A 325 -0.10 36.78 3.67
N SER A 326 -1.42 36.95 3.62
CA SER A 326 -2.07 38.26 3.53
C SER A 326 -3.29 38.35 4.44
N ALA A 327 -3.71 39.55 4.79
CA ALA A 327 -4.88 39.79 5.61
C ALA A 327 -5.60 41.07 5.17
N SER A 328 -6.89 41.17 5.51
CA SER A 328 -7.73 42.34 5.25
C SER A 328 -7.18 43.62 5.88
N SER A 329 -6.72 43.52 7.13
CA SER A 329 -6.22 44.61 7.94
C SER A 329 -5.36 44.06 9.07
N PHE A 330 -4.58 44.91 9.73
CA PHE A 330 -3.89 44.54 10.96
C PHE A 330 -3.52 45.75 11.82
N ILE A 331 -3.33 45.52 13.12
CA ILE A 331 -2.69 46.46 14.04
C ILE A 331 -1.19 46.16 14.06
N ALA A 332 -0.34 47.10 13.69
CA ALA A 332 1.10 46.90 13.75
C ALA A 332 1.57 46.60 15.19
N PRO A 333 2.44 45.61 15.42
CA PRO A 333 3.18 44.78 14.45
C PRO A 333 2.57 43.39 14.14
N TYR A 334 1.27 43.20 14.37
CA TYR A 334 0.56 41.91 14.34
C TYR A 334 -0.06 41.59 12.97
N ASP A 335 0.75 41.65 11.91
CA ASP A 335 0.32 41.36 10.53
C ASP A 335 0.06 39.87 10.26
N ALA A 336 -0.27 39.53 9.00
CA ALA A 336 -0.58 38.17 8.56
C ALA A 336 0.55 37.16 8.82
N THR A 337 1.82 37.60 8.81
CA THR A 337 2.98 36.72 9.05
C THR A 337 3.04 36.19 10.48
N ARG A 338 2.34 36.87 11.40
CA ARG A 338 2.20 36.44 12.80
C ARG A 338 1.11 35.39 13.00
N ALA A 339 0.36 34.98 11.97
CA ALA A 339 -0.74 34.03 12.11
C ALA A 339 -0.30 32.54 12.18
N ARG A 340 0.97 32.27 12.44
CA ARG A 340 1.50 30.90 12.48
C ARG A 340 1.15 30.22 13.80
N LEU A 341 0.67 28.98 13.73
CA LEU A 341 0.36 28.17 14.89
C LEU A 341 1.60 28.02 15.79
N ASN A 342 1.42 28.06 17.11
CA ASN A 342 2.51 28.01 18.11
C ASN A 342 3.55 29.16 18.00
N GLY A 343 3.25 30.22 17.23
CA GLY A 343 4.08 31.40 17.12
C GLY A 343 4.08 32.27 18.40
N ALA A 344 5.07 33.15 18.52
CA ALA A 344 5.21 34.07 19.67
C ALA A 344 4.09 35.12 19.77
N SER A 345 3.38 35.38 18.67
CA SER A 345 2.24 36.29 18.59
C SER A 345 1.23 35.76 17.56
N SER A 346 0.09 36.46 17.42
CA SER A 346 -0.97 36.15 16.46
C SER A 346 -1.19 37.33 15.50
N TRP A 347 -1.83 37.07 14.35
CA TRP A 347 -2.44 38.14 13.56
C TRP A 347 -3.56 38.82 14.36
N THR A 348 -3.65 40.14 14.28
CA THR A 348 -4.70 40.93 14.93
C THR A 348 -5.27 41.93 13.93
N ALA A 349 -6.54 41.75 13.57
CA ALA A 349 -7.25 42.69 12.69
C ALA A 349 -7.33 44.10 13.30
N LEU A 350 -7.35 45.12 12.44
CA LEU A 350 -7.51 46.51 12.87
C LEU A 350 -8.93 46.79 13.36
N ASP A 351 -9.92 46.25 12.65
CA ASP A 351 -11.34 46.43 12.93
C ASP A 351 -11.97 45.12 13.42
N ASN A 352 -12.81 45.19 14.46
CA ASN A 352 -13.51 44.03 15.01
C ASN A 352 -14.88 43.83 14.34
N ASP A 353 -14.88 43.60 13.02
CA ASP A 353 -16.08 43.34 12.24
C ASP A 353 -16.05 42.00 11.51
N LYS A 354 -17.13 41.69 10.78
CA LYS A 354 -17.32 40.42 10.06
C LYS A 354 -16.62 40.35 8.70
N ASN A 355 -15.96 41.43 8.26
CA ASN A 355 -15.34 41.52 6.94
C ASN A 355 -13.83 41.24 7.00
N GLN A 356 -13.31 40.87 8.18
CA GLN A 356 -11.89 40.61 8.35
C GLN A 356 -11.53 39.20 7.88
N TRP A 357 -10.40 39.08 7.20
CA TRP A 357 -9.91 37.82 6.66
C TRP A 357 -8.40 37.70 6.75
N LEU A 358 -7.94 36.45 6.81
CA LEU A 358 -6.55 36.03 6.68
C LEU A 358 -6.50 35.00 5.54
N GLN A 359 -5.53 35.14 4.65
CA GLN A 359 -5.39 34.32 3.45
C GLN A 359 -3.99 33.73 3.38
N VAL A 360 -3.93 32.50 2.89
CA VAL A 360 -2.70 31.75 2.60
C VAL A 360 -2.71 31.37 1.11
N ASP A 361 -1.65 31.72 0.39
CA ASP A 361 -1.44 31.37 -1.01
C ASP A 361 -0.35 30.32 -1.18
N TRP A 362 -0.72 29.12 -1.61
CA TRP A 362 0.23 28.01 -1.76
C TRP A 362 0.97 28.00 -3.10
N SER A 363 0.77 28.99 -3.99
CA SER A 363 1.30 29.06 -5.37
C SER A 363 0.86 27.94 -6.32
N ASP A 364 0.53 26.77 -5.77
CA ASP A 364 -0.02 25.58 -6.42
C ASP A 364 -1.27 25.09 -5.67
N VAL A 365 -2.12 24.31 -6.34
CA VAL A 365 -3.35 23.77 -5.75
C VAL A 365 -3.03 22.80 -4.62
N ALA A 366 -3.41 23.16 -3.39
CA ALA A 366 -3.31 22.30 -2.21
C ALA A 366 -4.67 21.68 -1.85
N THR A 367 -4.67 20.41 -1.43
CA THR A 367 -5.87 19.78 -0.85
C THR A 367 -5.86 20.00 0.66
N VAL A 368 -6.78 20.82 1.15
CA VAL A 368 -6.94 21.10 2.60
C VAL A 368 -8.03 20.18 3.16
N THR A 369 -7.68 19.29 4.07
CA THR A 369 -8.61 18.29 4.66
C THR A 369 -8.98 18.57 6.12
N GLY A 370 -8.32 19.54 6.76
CA GLY A 370 -8.56 19.94 8.14
C GLY A 370 -7.89 21.28 8.47
N LEU A 371 -8.34 21.90 9.56
CA LEU A 371 -7.83 23.18 10.05
C LEU A 371 -7.55 23.07 11.55
N ALA A 372 -6.44 23.64 11.99
CA ALA A 372 -6.13 23.86 13.40
C ALA A 372 -6.03 25.37 13.65
N THR A 373 -6.57 25.85 14.76
CA THR A 373 -6.53 27.27 15.14
C THR A 373 -6.13 27.42 16.59
N GLN A 374 -5.54 28.56 16.92
CA GLN A 374 -5.09 28.91 18.27
C GLN A 374 -5.43 30.37 18.55
N GLY A 375 -5.79 30.69 19.80
CA GLY A 375 -5.97 32.06 20.25
C GLY A 375 -4.64 32.82 20.32
N GLY A 376 -4.71 34.13 20.56
CA GLY A 376 -3.53 34.97 20.74
C GLY A 376 -2.66 34.49 21.90
N SER A 377 -1.35 34.74 21.81
CA SER A 377 -0.34 34.23 22.75
C SER A 377 -0.52 34.70 24.21
N ASN A 378 -1.32 35.75 24.44
CA ASN A 378 -1.70 36.23 25.78
C ASN A 378 -2.91 35.48 26.39
N GLY A 379 -3.53 34.54 25.65
CA GLY A 379 -4.68 33.76 26.09
C GLY A 379 -5.99 34.55 26.27
N ALA A 380 -6.00 35.85 25.97
CA ALA A 380 -7.12 36.75 26.24
C ALA A 380 -7.93 37.12 24.99
N GLN A 381 -7.46 36.75 23.80
CA GLN A 381 -8.04 37.12 22.51
C GLN A 381 -8.14 35.89 21.61
N TRP A 382 -9.31 35.63 21.02
CA TRP A 382 -9.52 34.51 20.11
C TRP A 382 -10.73 34.74 19.19
N VAL A 383 -10.75 34.04 18.07
CA VAL A 383 -11.88 34.00 17.14
C VAL A 383 -12.82 32.87 17.55
N LEU A 384 -14.12 33.18 17.73
CA LEU A 384 -15.13 32.20 18.15
C LEU A 384 -15.70 31.40 16.98
N LYS A 385 -15.88 32.05 15.83
CA LYS A 385 -16.47 31.48 14.62
C LYS A 385 -15.84 32.14 13.40
N TYR A 386 -15.61 31.36 12.37
CA TYR A 386 -15.09 31.82 11.09
C TYR A 386 -15.76 31.04 9.96
N GLN A 387 -15.65 31.58 8.74
CA GLN A 387 -16.05 30.90 7.51
C GLN A 387 -14.80 30.63 6.68
N LEU A 388 -14.77 29.50 6.00
CA LEU A 388 -13.70 29.16 5.07
C LEU A 388 -14.18 29.44 3.65
N SER A 389 -13.39 30.20 2.90
CA SER A 389 -13.53 30.38 1.45
C SER A 389 -12.26 29.91 0.78
N TYR A 390 -12.35 29.41 -0.46
CA TYR A 390 -11.21 28.96 -1.25
C TYR A 390 -11.42 29.31 -2.72
N SER A 391 -10.32 29.47 -3.45
CA SER A 391 -10.31 29.79 -4.88
C SER A 391 -9.13 29.06 -5.53
N ASP A 392 -9.37 28.44 -6.68
CA ASP A 392 -8.32 27.83 -7.52
C ASP A 392 -7.80 28.81 -8.60
N ARG A 393 -8.36 30.03 -8.63
CA ARG A 393 -8.08 31.07 -9.64
C ARG A 393 -7.66 32.42 -9.06
N GLY A 394 -7.60 32.55 -7.74
CA GLY A 394 -7.22 33.80 -7.07
C GLY A 394 -8.28 34.90 -7.11
N GLU A 395 -9.54 34.55 -7.39
CA GLU A 395 -10.72 35.44 -7.35
C GLU A 395 -11.58 35.22 -6.10
#